data_AF-A0A2W0B882-F1
#
_entry.id   AF-A0A2W0B882-F1
#
_cell.length_a   1.000
_cell.length_b   1.000
_cell.length_c   1.000
_cell.angle_alpha   90.00
_cell.angle_beta   90.00
_cell.angle_gamma   90.00
#
_symmetry.space_group_name_H-M   'P 1'
#
loop_
_entity.id
_entity.type
_entity.pdbx_description
1 polymer ?
#
loop_
_entity_poly.entity_id
_entity_poly.type
_entity_poly.pdbx_seq_one_letter_code
_entity_poly.pdbx_strand_id
1 'polypeptide(L)' 'IDPTNPVASATSEAPGDLMGSWFNPDGTLGVIWTRSDPATAGLVRINRDIYFARSAASPAK' A
#
# COMPACT_ATOMS: atom_id res chain seq x y z
N ILE A 1 -2.54 13.83 0.06
CA ILE A 1 -1.85 13.06 1.10
C ILE A 1 -2.61 13.28 2.39
N ASP A 2 -3.15 12.22 2.99
CA ASP A 2 -3.76 12.27 4.32
C ASP A 2 -2.63 12.38 5.36
N PRO A 3 -2.54 13.49 6.13
CA PRO A 3 -1.48 13.67 7.11
C PRO A 3 -1.57 12.71 8.30
N THR A 4 -2.74 12.08 8.51
CA THR A 4 -2.96 11.11 9.60
C THR A 4 -2.60 9.68 9.22
N ASN A 5 -2.58 9.37 7.92
CA ASN A 5 -2.23 8.06 7.36
C ASN A 5 -1.30 8.24 6.14
N PRO A 6 -0.04 8.65 6.35
CA PRO A 6 0.89 8.84 5.26
C PRO A 6 1.15 7.51 4.55
N VAL A 7 0.88 7.48 3.24
CA VAL A 7 1.31 6.38 2.37
C VAL A 7 2.84 6.45 2.27
N ALA A 8 3.51 5.31 2.42
CA ALA A 8 4.96 5.23 2.32
C ALA A 8 5.46 5.76 0.96
N SER A 9 6.71 6.24 0.91
CA SER A 9 7.35 6.65 -0.34
C SER A 9 7.26 5.54 -1.38
N ALA A 10 7.10 5.87 -2.66
CA ALA A 10 7.09 4.89 -3.76
C ALA A 10 8.39 4.06 -3.86
N THR A 11 9.48 4.53 -3.24
CA THR A 11 10.78 3.84 -3.15
C THR A 11 10.96 3.01 -1.88
N SER A 12 10.02 3.09 -0.94
CA SER A 12 10.00 2.29 0.27
C SER A 12 9.41 0.92 -0.03
N GLU A 13 9.94 -0.13 0.61
CA GLU A 13 9.21 -1.38 0.75
C GLU A 13 7.83 -1.09 1.36
N ALA A 14 6.80 -1.75 0.85
CA ALA A 14 5.45 -1.58 1.37
C ALA A 14 5.47 -1.94 2.87
N PRO A 15 4.80 -1.16 3.73
CA PRO A 15 4.87 -1.36 5.17
C PRO A 15 4.16 -2.65 5.64
N GLY A 16 3.91 -3.63 4.77
CA GLY A 16 3.45 -4.98 5.08
C GLY A 16 3.34 -5.85 3.83
N ASP A 17 2.61 -6.97 3.92
CA ASP A 17 2.65 -7.98 2.87
C ASP A 17 1.94 -7.52 1.59
N LEU A 18 2.68 -7.53 0.47
CA LEU A 18 2.10 -7.34 -0.85
C LEU A 18 1.11 -8.48 -1.16
N MET A 19 -0.14 -8.13 -1.40
CA MET A 19 -1.19 -9.09 -1.74
C MET A 19 -1.37 -9.23 -3.25
N GLY A 20 -1.06 -8.19 -4.02
CA GLY A 20 -1.11 -8.24 -5.48
C GLY A 20 -0.87 -6.90 -6.16
N SER A 21 -0.59 -6.98 -7.46
CA SER A 21 -0.38 -5.82 -8.34
C SER A 21 -0.92 -6.09 -9.73
N TRP A 22 -1.39 -5.05 -10.42
CA TRP A 22 -1.89 -5.14 -11.78
C TRP A 22 -1.69 -3.84 -12.56
N PHE A 23 -1.58 -3.94 -13.88
CA PHE A 23 -1.66 -2.78 -14.77
C PHE A 23 -3.12 -2.49 -15.09
N ASN A 24 -3.54 -1.25 -14.87
CA ASN A 24 -4.86 -0.75 -15.27
C ASN A 24 -4.90 -0.53 -16.80
N PRO A 25 -6.10 -0.43 -17.41
CA PRO A 25 -6.23 -0.17 -18.84
C PRO A 25 -5.54 1.12 -19.33
N ASP A 26 -5.32 2.09 -18.45
CA ASP A 26 -4.59 3.32 -18.75
C ASP A 26 -3.08 3.25 -18.49
N GLY A 27 -2.55 2.04 -18.25
CA GLY A 27 -1.12 1.79 -18.05
C GLY A 27 -0.59 2.12 -16.66
N THR A 28 -1.42 2.65 -15.75
CA THR A 28 -1.00 2.88 -14.36
C THR A 28 -0.93 1.58 -13.55
N LEU A 29 -0.01 1.50 -12.59
CA LEU A 29 0.14 0.35 -11.70
C LEU A 29 -0.79 0.50 -10.49
N GLY A 30 -1.64 -0.51 -10.26
CA GLY A 30 -2.40 -0.69 -9.02
C GLY A 30 -1.72 -1.70 -8.10
N VAL A 31 -1.77 -1.45 -6.80
CA VAL A 31 -1.22 -2.35 -5.77
C VAL A 31 -2.17 -2.47 -4.58
N ILE A 32 -2.24 -3.67 -4.00
CA ILE A 32 -2.96 -3.96 -2.75
C ILE A 32 -2.00 -4.64 -1.77
N TRP A 33 -2.01 -4.20 -0.52
CA TRP A 33 -1.16 -4.76 0.53
C TRP A 33 -1.84 -4.71 1.90
N THR A 34 -1.30 -5.45 2.86
CA THR A 34 -1.65 -5.31 4.28
C THR A 34 -0.64 -4.40 4.97
N ARG A 35 -1.03 -3.73 6.06
CA ARG A 35 -0.07 -3.04 6.93
C ARG A 35 0.51 -4.00 7.96
N SER A 36 1.82 -4.00 8.12
CA SER A 36 2.50 -4.55 9.29
C SER A 36 2.27 -3.60 10.46
N ASP A 37 1.51 -4.07 11.45
CA ASP A 37 1.44 -3.41 12.73
C ASP A 37 2.67 -3.79 13.57
N PRO A 38 3.21 -2.85 14.38
CA PRO A 38 4.21 -3.21 15.37
C PRO A 38 3.65 -4.28 16.31
N ALA A 39 4.33 -5.42 16.37
CA ALA A 39 3.94 -6.54 17.21
C ALA A 39 3.92 -6.07 18.68
N THR A 40 2.74 -6.03 19.29
CA THR A 40 2.60 -5.76 20.72
C THR A 40 2.50 -7.09 21.45
N ALA A 41 3.40 -7.33 22.42
CA ALA A 41 3.45 -8.58 23.16
C ALA A 41 2.09 -8.88 23.83
N GLY A 42 1.57 -10.09 23.63
CA GLY A 42 0.30 -10.54 24.21
C GLY A 42 -0.97 -10.17 23.42
N LEU A 43 -0.86 -9.45 22.30
CA LEU A 43 -1.98 -9.11 21.44
C LEU A 43 -1.93 -9.91 20.13
N VAL A 44 -2.96 -10.73 19.90
CA VAL A 44 -3.25 -11.34 18.59
C VAL A 44 -4.32 -10.51 17.92
N ARG A 45 -3.99 -9.89 16.78
CA ARG A 45 -4.98 -9.14 15.99
C ARG A 45 -5.55 -10.02 14.90
N ILE A 46 -6.86 -10.19 14.91
CA ILE A 46 -7.60 -11.09 14.02
C ILE A 46 -7.97 -10.40 12.70
N ASN A 47 -8.10 -9.06 12.71
CA ASN A 47 -8.43 -8.26 11.53
C ASN A 47 -7.20 -7.47 11.06
N ARG A 48 -6.87 -7.60 9.77
CA ARG A 48 -5.86 -6.80 9.08
C ARG A 48 -6.55 -5.84 8.13
N ASP A 49 -6.15 -4.58 8.16
CA ASP A 49 -6.61 -3.60 7.19
C ASP A 49 -5.94 -3.86 5.84
N ILE A 50 -6.74 -3.79 4.77
CA ILE A 50 -6.29 -3.94 3.38
C ILE A 50 -6.24 -2.54 2.75
N TYR A 51 -5.09 -2.21 2.17
CA TYR A 51 -4.82 -0.90 1.57
C TYR A 51 -4.69 -1.01 0.06
N PHE A 52 -4.98 0.09 -0.63
CA PHE A 52 -4.90 0.22 -2.08
C PHE A 52 -4.20 1.53 -2.47
N ALA A 53 -3.38 1.47 -3.52
CA ALA A 53 -2.79 2.63 -4.17
C ALA A 53 -2.67 2.42 -5.68
N ARG A 54 -2.59 3.55 -6.38
CA ARG A 54 -2.44 3.63 -7.83
C ARG A 54 -1.33 4.61 -8.17
N SER A 55 -0.45 4.26 -9.09
CA SER A 55 0.57 5.19 -9.58
C SER A 55 -0.10 6.37 -10.30
N ALA A 56 0.48 7.56 -10.16
CA ALA A 56 0.07 8.69 -10.99
C ALA A 56 0.37 8.38 -12.47
N ALA A 57 -0.48 8.88 -13.37
CA ALA A 57 -0.15 8.90 -14.79
C ALA A 57 1.08 9.80 -14.98
N SER A 58 2.14 9.28 -15.59
CA SER A 58 3.26 10.13 -16.01
C SER A 58 2.73 11.09 -17.08
N PRO A 59 2.96 12.42 -16.96
CA PRO A 59 2.68 13.31 -18.07
C PRO A 59 3.50 12.83 -19.27
N ALA A 60 2.86 12.70 -20.43
CA ALA A 60 3.55 12.37 -21.67
C ALA A 60 4.66 13.42 -21.90
N LYS A 61 5.89 12.92 -22.05
CA LYS A 61 7.08 13.75 -22.27
C LYS A 61 7.11 14.33 -23.67
#